data_AF-A0A9D6M7W1-F1
#
_entry.id   AF-A0A9D6M7W1-F1
#
_cell.length_a   1.000
_cell.length_b   1.000
_cell.length_c   1.000
_cell.angle_alpha   90.00
_cell.angle_beta   90.00
_cell.angle_gamma   90.00
#
_symmetry.space_group_name_H-M   'P 1'
#
loop_
_entity.id
_entity.type
_entity.pdbx_description
1 polymer ?
#
loop_
_entity_poly.entity_id
_entity_poly.type
_entity_poly.pdbx_seq_one_letter_code
_entity_poly.pdbx_strand_id
1 'polypeptide(L)' 'MALAWLLHQPGVTAPIIGATKMTHLEQAITALEVKLSDEERAFLEEPYQPHRVLGIE' A
#
# COMPACT_ATOMS: atom_id res chain seq x y z
N MET A 1 -0.60 -7.73 -1.95
CA MET A 1 -1.68 -6.89 -2.50
C MET A 1 -1.70 -5.49 -1.89
N ALA A 2 -1.97 -5.31 -0.58
CA ALA A 2 -2.07 -3.96 0.02
C ALA A 2 -0.84 -3.07 -0.19
N LEU A 3 0.38 -3.58 0.04
CA LEU A 3 1.62 -2.82 -0.18
C LEU A 3 1.82 -2.46 -1.66
N ALA A 4 1.52 -3.39 -2.58
CA ALA A 4 1.62 -3.14 -4.02
C ALA A 4 0.64 -2.03 -4.47
N TRP A 5 -0.58 -2.03 -3.93
CA TRP A 5 -1.54 -0.95 -4.17
C TRP A 5 -1.08 0.38 -3.57
N LEU A 6 -0.57 0.37 -2.33
CA LEU A 6 -0.08 1.56 -1.64
C LEU A 6 1.06 2.26 -2.41
N LEU A 7 1.95 1.49 -3.02
CA LEU A 7 3.05 2.00 -3.83
C LEU A 7 2.62 2.75 -5.09
N HIS A 8 1.38 2.54 -5.55
CA HIS A 8 0.82 3.25 -6.71
C HIS A 8 -0.06 4.45 -6.32
N GLN A 9 -0.20 4.74 -5.02
CA GLN A 9 -1.08 5.82 -4.57
C GLN A 9 -0.45 7.21 -4.79
N PRO A 10 -1.25 8.21 -5.18
CA PRO A 10 -0.76 9.59 -5.31
C PRO A 10 -0.14 10.09 -3.99
N GLY A 11 1.04 10.70 -4.08
CA GLY A 11 1.75 11.27 -2.92
C GLY A 11 2.54 10.26 -2.09
N VAL A 12 2.53 8.97 -2.43
CA VAL A 12 3.36 7.95 -1.78
C VAL A 12 4.67 7.76 -2.55
N THR A 13 5.80 8.13 -1.95
CA THR A 13 7.13 7.85 -2.52
C THR A 13 7.67 6.51 -2.05
N ALA A 14 7.59 6.23 -0.75
CA ALA A 14 8.01 4.96 -0.16
C ALA A 14 7.29 4.74 1.18
N PRO A 15 6.68 3.56 1.42
CA PRO A 15 6.10 3.23 2.72
C PRO A 15 7.19 2.82 3.72
N ILE A 16 7.00 3.20 4.99
CA ILE A 16 7.83 2.72 6.11
C ILE A 16 7.17 1.47 6.69
N ILE A 17 7.91 0.38 6.79
CA ILE A 17 7.37 -0.93 7.20
C ILE A 17 8.08 -1.42 8.45
N GLY A 18 7.31 -1.73 9.50
CA GLY A 18 7.80 -2.40 10.70
C GLY A 18 7.55 -3.91 10.62
N ALA A 19 8.55 -4.73 10.92
CA ALA A 19 8.43 -6.18 10.92
C ALA A 19 9.15 -6.79 12.13
N THR A 20 8.49 -7.74 12.81
CA THR A 20 9.07 -8.55 13.91
C THR A 20 9.42 -9.98 13.48
N LYS A 21 9.08 -10.35 12.24
CA LYS A 21 9.37 -11.65 11.62
C LYS A 21 9.95 -11.44 10.24
N MET A 22 10.91 -12.28 9.86
CA MET A 22 11.58 -12.18 8.56
C MET A 22 10.61 -12.35 7.39
N THR A 23 9.63 -13.24 7.53
CA THR A 23 8.62 -13.49 6.50
C THR A 23 7.81 -12.24 6.13
N HIS A 24 7.60 -11.30 7.05
CA HIS A 24 6.91 -10.04 6.74
C HIS A 24 7.79 -9.13 5.86
N LEU A 25 9.10 -9.13 6.09
CA LEU A 25 10.04 -8.36 5.28
C LEU A 25 10.12 -8.94 3.86
N GLU A 26 10.22 -10.27 3.74
CA GLU A 26 10.23 -10.96 2.44
C GLU A 26 8.95 -10.64 1.64
N GLN A 27 7.78 -10.71 2.28
CA GLN A 27 6.51 -10.34 1.63
C GLN A 27 6.46 -8.87 1.19
N ALA A 28 7.05 -7.97 1.98
CA ALA A 28 7.14 -6.55 1.62
C ALA A 28 8.05 -6.34 0.40
N ILE A 29 9.15 -7.08 0.29
CA ILE A 29 10.06 -7.04 -0.86
C ILE A 29 9.34 -7.57 -2.10
N THR A 30 8.68 -8.73 -2.02
CA THR A 30 7.93 -9.31 -3.14
C THR A 30 6.80 -8.38 -3.63
N ALA A 31 6.24 -7.53 -2.77
CA ALA A 31 5.22 -6.56 -3.18
C ALA A 31 5.72 -5.54 -4.21
N LEU A 32 7.03 -5.30 -4.31
CA LEU A 32 7.65 -4.41 -5.31
C LEU A 32 7.56 -4.97 -6.73
N GLU A 33 7.45 -6.29 -6.86
CA GLU A 33 7.40 -6.99 -8.15
C GLU A 33 5.97 -7.09 -8.70
N VAL A 34 4.96 -6.85 -7.85
CA VAL A 34 3.56 -6.94 -8.23
C VAL A 34 3.16 -5.71 -9.03
N LYS A 35 2.86 -5.93 -10.31
CA LYS A 35 2.30 -4.90 -11.20
C LYS A 35 0.77 -5.03 -11.21
N LEU A 36 0.10 -3.94 -10.90
CA LEU A 36 -1.36 -3.87 -10.93
C LEU A 36 -1.81 -3.13 -12.19
N SER A 37 -2.74 -3.73 -12.93
CA SER A 37 -3.42 -3.06 -14.04
C SER A 37 -4.26 -1.89 -13.52
N ASP A 38 -4.67 -1.00 -14.43
CA ASP A 38 -5.52 0.14 -14.07
C ASP A 38 -6.87 -0.32 -13.50
N GLU A 39 -7.41 -1.41 -14.05
CA GLU A 39 -8.66 -2.05 -13.61
C GLU A 39 -8.52 -2.64 -12.20
N GLU A 40 -7.41 -3.34 -11.92
CA GLU A 40 -7.14 -3.90 -10.60
C GLU A 40 -6.94 -2.80 -9.55
N ARG A 41 -6.26 -1.71 -9.90
CA ARG A 41 -6.10 -0.57 -8.99
C ARG A 41 -7.45 0.08 -8.69
N ALA A 42 -8.28 0.30 -9.71
CA ALA A 42 -9.62 0.85 -9.53
C ALA A 42 -10.51 -0.05 -8.66
N PHE A 43 -10.47 -1.37 -8.88
CA PHE A 43 -11.19 -2.34 -8.06
C PHE A 43 -10.77 -2.32 -6.58
N LEU A 44 -9.46 -2.19 -6.31
CA LEU A 44 -8.95 -2.10 -4.94
C LEU A 44 -9.27 -0.76 -4.26
N GLU A 45 -9.42 0.31 -5.05
CA GLU A 45 -9.70 1.66 -4.56
C GLU A 45 -11.20 1.93 -4.34
N GLU A 46 -12.10 1.29 -5.10
CA GLU A 46 -13.55 1.43 -4.95
C GLU A 46 -14.07 1.27 -3.50
N PRO A 47 -13.65 0.26 -2.71
CA PRO A 47 -14.09 0.13 -1.32
C PRO A 47 -13.28 1.00 -0.33
N TYR A 48 -12.19 1.64 -0.75
CA TYR A 48 -11.30 2.38 0.15
C TYR A 48 -11.95 3.70 0.61
N GLN A 49 -12.05 3.88 1.94
CA GLN A 49 -12.50 5.14 2.54
C GLN A 49 -11.32 5.84 3.24
N PRO A 50 -10.89 7.02 2.74
CA PRO A 50 -9.82 7.78 3.38
C PRO A 50 -10.16 8.11 4.83
N HIS A 51 -9.24 7.80 5.74
CA HIS A 51 -9.40 8.16 7.15
C HIS A 51 -9.12 9.67 7.32
N ARG A 52 -10.08 10.41 7.88
CA ARG A 52 -9.89 11.83 8.18
C ARG A 52 -8.74 12.00 9.18
N VAL A 53 -7.95 13.06 9.03
CA VAL A 53 -6.92 13.45 10.01
C VAL A 53 -7.62 13.82 11.32
N LEU A 54 -7.28 13.14 12.41
CA LEU A 54 -7.89 13.35 13.73
C LEU A 54 -7.07 14.27 14.66
N GLY A 55 -5.96 14.82 14.19
CA GLY A 55 -5.10 15.71 14.97
C GLY A 55 -4.40 16.72 14.08
N ILE A 56 -4.91 17.94 14.10
CA ILE A 56 -4.25 19.20 13.73
C ILE A 56 -5.06 20.28 14.45
N GLU A 57 -4.60 20.72 15.62
CA GLU A 57 -4.88 22.05 16.17
C GLU A 57 -3.60 22.88 16.05
#